data_AF-A0A2A3ZPU7-F1
#
_entry.id   AF-A0A2A3ZPU7-F1
#
_cell.length_a   1.000
_cell.length_b   1.000
_cell.length_c   1.000
_cell.angle_alpha   90.00
_cell.angle_beta   90.00
_cell.angle_gamma   90.00
#
_symmetry.space_group_name_H-M   'P 1'
#
loop_
_entity.id
_entity.type
_entity.pdbx_description
1 polymer ?
#
loop_
_entity_poly.entity_id
_entity_poly.type
_entity_poly.pdbx_seq_one_letter_code
_entity_poly.pdbx_strand_id
1 'polypeptide(L)'
;MTTSFEPAVELERSANLKVSSEVRAWLARRGLRQIWLADLLGVGQSAVSKRLRGALPFTAPELMMIANALEISLAELLGELVNEKNPHPMDGGSSTVAGGRLDLPTSRL
;
A
#
# COMPACT_ATOMS: atom_id res chain seq x y z
N MET A 1 -22.51 8.56 -19.64
CA MET A 1 -22.00 8.15 -18.32
C MET A 1 -20.50 8.40 -18.27
N THR A 2 -20.06 9.57 -17.83
CA THR A 2 -18.65 9.86 -17.55
C THR A 2 -18.41 9.59 -16.07
N THR A 3 -17.81 8.45 -15.75
CA THR A 3 -17.22 8.24 -14.42
C THR A 3 -16.04 9.20 -14.32
N SER A 4 -16.23 10.34 -13.66
CA SER A 4 -15.13 11.19 -13.24
C SER A 4 -14.24 10.37 -12.31
N PHE A 5 -13.04 10.04 -12.79
CA PHE A 5 -12.00 9.39 -12.01
C PHE A 5 -11.39 10.46 -11.11
N GLU A 6 -11.80 10.48 -9.84
CA GLU A 6 -11.16 11.30 -8.80
C GLU A 6 -9.89 10.56 -8.34
N PRO A 7 -8.68 11.01 -8.74
CA PRO A 7 -7.45 10.26 -8.49
C PRO A 7 -7.14 10.07 -7.01
N ALA A 8 -7.63 10.97 -6.15
CA ALA A 8 -7.43 10.89 -4.70
C ALA A 8 -8.09 9.66 -4.05
N VAL A 9 -9.29 9.28 -4.51
CA VAL A 9 -10.04 8.14 -3.94
C VAL A 9 -9.36 6.81 -4.28
N GLU A 10 -8.81 6.70 -5.48
CA GLU A 10 -8.09 5.49 -5.89
C GLU A 10 -6.76 5.33 -5.14
N LEU A 11 -6.06 6.44 -4.89
CA LEU A 11 -4.85 6.45 -4.05
C LEU A 11 -5.15 5.97 -2.63
N GLU A 12 -6.22 6.48 -2.02
CA GLU A 12 -6.64 6.05 -0.67
C GLU A 12 -6.98 4.56 -0.64
N ARG A 13 -7.73 4.07 -1.63
CA ARG A 13 -8.09 2.65 -1.73
C ARG A 13 -6.86 1.75 -1.90
N SER A 14 -5.92 2.15 -2.76
CA SER A 14 -4.66 1.44 -2.97
C SER A 14 -3.84 1.39 -1.69
N ALA A 15 -3.72 2.51 -0.96
CA ALA A 15 -3.05 2.57 0.33
C ALA A 15 -3.71 1.63 1.37
N ASN A 16 -5.05 1.66 1.45
CA ASN A 16 -5.81 0.78 2.33
C ASN A 16 -5.57 -0.70 2.00
N LEU A 17 -5.50 -1.06 0.72
CA LEU A 17 -5.21 -2.42 0.29
C LEU A 17 -3.79 -2.87 0.67
N LYS A 18 -2.80 -1.99 0.52
CA LYS A 18 -1.40 -2.28 0.89
C LYS A 18 -1.27 -2.56 2.39
N VAL A 19 -1.78 -1.65 3.24
CA VAL A 19 -1.81 -1.84 4.70
C VAL A 19 -2.54 -3.14 5.06
N SER A 20 -3.68 -3.40 4.43
CA SER A 20 -4.47 -4.62 4.66
C SER A 20 -3.74 -5.90 4.27
N SER A 21 -2.92 -5.84 3.22
CA SER A 21 -2.10 -6.96 2.77
C SER A 21 -1.04 -7.31 3.80
N GLU A 22 -0.35 -6.31 4.34
CA GLU A 22 0.65 -6.51 5.38
C GLU A 22 0.06 -7.11 6.66
N VAL A 23 -1.06 -6.56 7.14
CA VAL A 23 -1.78 -7.13 8.30
C VAL A 23 -2.18 -8.59 8.03
N ARG A 24 -2.67 -8.90 6.83
CA ARG A 24 -3.04 -10.28 6.45
C ARG A 24 -1.82 -11.20 6.40
N ALA A 25 -0.69 -10.72 5.89
CA ALA A 25 0.55 -11.48 5.85
C ALA A 25 1.01 -11.83 7.27
N TRP A 26 0.93 -10.89 8.21
CA TRP A 26 1.25 -11.14 9.62
C TRP A 26 0.30 -12.13 10.29
N LEU A 27 -1.01 -12.02 10.05
CA LEU A 27 -1.98 -13.00 10.54
C LEU A 27 -1.65 -14.40 10.01
N ALA A 28 -1.33 -14.53 8.71
CA ALA A 28 -0.96 -15.81 8.11
C ALA A 28 0.34 -16.38 8.70
N ARG A 29 1.38 -15.55 8.87
CA ARG A 29 2.68 -15.94 9.48
C ARG A 29 2.51 -16.46 10.91
N ARG A 30 1.57 -15.89 11.68
CA ARG A 30 1.31 -16.27 13.08
C ARG A 30 0.18 -17.32 13.22
N GLY A 31 -0.45 -17.77 12.13
CA GLY A 31 -1.59 -18.69 12.18
C GLY A 31 -2.85 -18.11 12.82
N LEU A 32 -2.99 -16.78 12.84
CA LEU A 32 -4.10 -16.06 13.46
C LEU A 32 -5.27 -15.91 12.49
N ARG A 33 -6.49 -15.97 13.03
CA ARG A 33 -7.74 -15.84 12.26
C ARG A 33 -8.28 -14.41 12.35
N GLN A 34 -9.18 -14.04 11.43
CA GLN A 34 -9.82 -12.72 11.45
C GLN A 34 -10.60 -12.44 12.75
N ILE A 35 -11.10 -13.49 13.42
CA ILE A 35 -11.79 -13.34 14.70
C ILE A 35 -10.87 -12.84 15.80
N TRP A 36 -9.60 -13.27 15.83
CA TRP A 36 -8.61 -12.75 16.77
C TRP A 36 -8.41 -11.24 16.60
N LEU A 37 -8.37 -10.77 15.35
CA LEU A 37 -8.26 -9.34 15.06
C LEU A 37 -9.54 -8.59 15.43
N ALA A 38 -10.70 -9.22 15.30
CA ALA A 38 -11.99 -8.65 15.70
C ALA A 38 -12.04 -8.45 17.22
N ASP A 39 -11.64 -9.48 17.97
CA ASP A 39 -11.57 -9.45 19.43
C ASP A 39 -10.55 -8.41 19.92
N LEU A 40 -9.36 -8.36 19.30
CA LEU A 40 -8.32 -7.38 19.62
C LEU A 40 -8.79 -5.93 19.44
N LEU A 41 -9.52 -5.66 18.36
CA LEU A 41 -9.98 -4.30 18.02
C LEU A 41 -11.34 -3.95 18.65
N GLY A 42 -12.02 -4.90 19.30
CA GLY A 42 -13.36 -4.70 19.85
C GLY A 42 -14.42 -4.41 18.78
N VAL A 43 -14.26 -4.96 17.56
CA VAL A 43 -15.18 -4.74 16.43
C VAL A 43 -15.75 -6.06 15.92
N GLY A 44 -16.86 -6.01 15.19
CA GLY A 44 -17.43 -7.21 14.56
C GLY A 44 -16.57 -7.77 13.44
N GLN A 45 -16.64 -9.09 13.22
CA GLN A 45 -15.89 -9.79 12.16
C GLN A 45 -16.16 -9.22 10.75
N SER A 46 -17.38 -8.77 10.48
CA SER A 46 -17.73 -8.08 9.23
C SER A 46 -16.94 -6.79 9.00
N ALA A 47 -16.62 -6.04 10.07
CA ALA A 47 -15.81 -4.83 9.97
C ALA A 47 -14.35 -5.19 9.66
N VAL A 48 -13.80 -6.21 10.33
CA VAL A 48 -12.47 -6.75 10.02
C VAL A 48 -12.37 -7.23 8.58
N SER A 49 -13.38 -7.96 8.09
CA SER A 49 -13.43 -8.42 6.70
C SER A 49 -13.43 -7.27 5.69
N LYS A 50 -14.13 -6.16 5.98
CA LYS A 50 -14.11 -4.95 5.14
C LYS A 50 -12.74 -4.29 5.17
N ARG A 51 -12.12 -4.20 6.34
CA ARG A 51 -10.76 -3.65 6.49
C ARG A 51 -9.75 -4.46 5.72
N LEU A 52 -9.71 -5.78 5.94
CA LEU A 52 -8.82 -6.67 5.21
C LEU A 52 -9.05 -6.70 3.70
N ARG A 53 -10.17 -6.19 3.17
CA ARG A 53 -10.40 -6.01 1.72
C ARG A 53 -10.07 -4.59 1.23
N GLY A 54 -9.50 -3.74 2.07
CA GLY A 54 -9.20 -2.33 1.76
C GLY A 54 -10.44 -1.44 1.61
N ALA A 55 -11.63 -1.92 1.99
CA ALA A 55 -12.87 -1.15 1.90
C ALA A 55 -13.10 -0.23 3.10
N LEU A 56 -12.41 -0.47 4.21
CA LEU A 56 -12.39 0.38 5.39
C LEU A 56 -10.93 0.54 5.84
N PRO A 57 -10.43 1.75 6.13
CA PRO A 57 -9.05 1.93 6.55
C PRO A 57 -8.81 1.33 7.94
N PHE A 58 -7.54 1.03 8.26
CA PHE A 58 -7.09 0.94 9.66
C PHE A 58 -6.64 2.30 10.14
N THR A 59 -7.00 2.67 11.35
CA THR A 59 -6.50 3.89 12.00
C THR A 59 -5.12 3.64 12.61
N ALA A 60 -4.33 4.70 12.80
CA ALA A 60 -3.01 4.56 13.41
C ALA A 60 -3.03 3.90 14.81
N PRO A 61 -3.98 4.23 15.72
CA PRO A 61 -4.11 3.52 16.99
C PRO A 61 -4.36 2.02 16.85
N GLU A 62 -5.22 1.62 15.89
CA GLU A 62 -5.49 0.20 15.64
C GLU A 62 -4.25 -0.53 15.13
N LEU A 63 -3.48 0.09 14.23
CA LEU A 63 -2.21 -0.47 13.77
C LEU A 63 -1.19 -0.62 14.91
N MET A 64 -1.11 0.35 15.82
CA MET A 64 -0.27 0.25 17.01
C MET A 64 -0.72 -0.87 17.96
N MET A 65 -2.03 -1.04 18.15
CA MET A 65 -2.56 -2.16 18.94
C MET A 65 -2.23 -3.52 18.31
N ILE A 66 -2.35 -3.64 16.99
CA ILE A 66 -1.99 -4.86 16.24
C ILE A 66 -0.48 -5.16 16.39
N ALA A 67 0.38 -4.16 16.19
CA ALA A 67 1.82 -4.32 16.32
C ALA A 67 2.20 -4.77 17.74
N ASN A 68 1.63 -4.12 18.76
CA ASN A 68 1.84 -4.48 20.16
C ASN A 68 1.38 -5.92 20.47
N ALA A 69 0.19 -6.32 20.01
CA ALA A 69 -0.33 -7.67 20.21
C ALA A 69 0.47 -8.75 19.46
N LEU A 70 1.18 -8.38 18.40
CA LEU A 70 2.08 -9.25 17.65
C LEU A 70 3.53 -9.24 18.16
N GLU A 71 3.81 -8.42 19.18
CA GLU A 71 5.15 -8.18 19.76
C GLU A 71 6.19 -7.74 18.71
N ILE A 72 5.79 -6.86 17.81
CA ILE A 72 6.65 -6.27 16.78
C ILE A 72 6.51 -4.75 16.77
N SER A 73 7.47 -4.07 16.17
CA SER A 73 7.36 -2.64 15.91
C SER A 73 6.32 -2.32 14.82
N LEU A 74 5.81 -1.08 14.82
CA LEU A 74 4.92 -0.62 13.75
C LEU A 74 5.60 -0.63 12.38
N ALA A 75 6.92 -0.39 12.34
CA ALA A 75 7.71 -0.45 11.12
C ALA A 75 7.77 -1.89 10.57
N GLU A 76 7.97 -2.89 11.44
CA GLU A 76 7.92 -4.31 11.04
C GLU A 76 6.52 -4.74 10.60
N LEU A 77 5.47 -4.22 11.23
CA LEU A 77 4.09 -4.49 10.82
C LEU A 77 3.84 -4.04 9.37
N LEU A 78 4.34 -2.86 9.00
CA LEU A 78 4.10 -2.24 7.69
C LEU A 78 5.18 -2.60 6.64
N GLY A 79 6.32 -3.13 7.06
CA GLY A 79 7.40 -3.56 6.17
C GLY A 79 7.92 -2.45 5.27
N GLU A 80 8.16 -2.76 3.99
CA GLU A 80 8.66 -1.80 3.00
C GLU A 80 7.71 -0.64 2.71
N LEU A 81 6.43 -0.74 3.11
CA LEU A 81 5.45 0.33 2.91
C LEU A 81 5.87 1.64 3.58
N VAL A 82 6.63 1.58 4.68
CA VAL A 82 7.12 2.78 5.39
C VAL A 82 8.18 3.54 4.59
N ASN A 83 8.84 2.87 3.65
CA ASN A 83 9.89 3.43 2.80
C ASN A 83 9.40 3.69 1.37
N GLU A 84 8.16 3.35 1.05
CA GLU A 84 7.62 3.54 -0.28
C GLU A 84 7.53 5.04 -0.59
N LYS A 85 8.38 5.49 -1.53
CA LYS A 85 8.31 6.86 -2.01
C LYS A 85 6.96 7.03 -2.70
N ASN A 86 6.21 8.03 -2.24
CA ASN A 86 4.86 8.40 -2.70
C ASN A 86 4.63 7.97 -4.17
N PRO A 87 3.66 7.09 -4.46
CA PRO A 87 3.36 6.75 -5.84
C PRO A 87 2.78 8.00 -6.48
N HIS A 88 3.63 8.76 -7.17
CA HIS A 88 3.15 9.53 -8.28
C HIS A 88 2.37 8.55 -9.16
N PRO A 89 1.14 8.89 -9.61
CA PRO A 89 0.46 8.06 -10.57
C PRO A 89 1.45 7.86 -11.71
N MET A 90 1.85 6.60 -11.91
CA MET A 90 2.54 6.18 -13.12
C MET A 90 1.54 6.40 -14.25
N ASP A 91 1.42 7.64 -14.72
CA ASP A 91 0.95 7.89 -16.07
C ASP A 91 1.91 7.13 -16.96
N GLY A 92 1.37 6.12 -17.63
CA GLY A 92 2.07 5.30 -18.60
C GLY A 92 2.57 6.16 -19.75
N GLY A 93 3.73 6.77 -19.57
CA GLY A 93 4.54 7.40 -20.61
C GLY A 93 5.77 6.54 -20.82
N SER A 94 5.62 5.55 -21.70
CA SER A 94 6.67 4.63 -22.11
C SER A 94 7.97 5.37 -22.41
N SER A 95 9.05 4.83 -21.86
CA SER A 95 10.43 5.11 -22.24
C SER A 95 10.57 5.11 -23.77
N THR A 96 10.81 6.29 -24.34
CA THR A 96 11.69 6.40 -25.50
C THR A 96 12.89 7.20 -25.07
N VAL A 97 13.93 6.47 -24.65
CA VAL A 97 15.32 6.92 -24.82
C VAL A 97 15.50 7.19 -26.31
N ALA A 98 15.24 8.43 -26.72
CA ALA A 98 15.74 8.94 -27.96
C ALA A 98 17.25 9.07 -27.76
N GLY A 99 17.98 8.08 -28.25
CA GLY A 99 19.43 8.12 -28.36
C GLY A 99 19.81 9.40 -29.10
N GLY A 100 20.21 10.41 -28.35
CA GLY A 100 20.93 11.57 -28.86
C GLY A 100 22.28 11.08 -29.35
N ARG A 101 22.32 10.64 -30.61
CA ARG A 101 23.55 10.49 -31.38
C ARG A 101 24.34 11.78 -31.22
N LEU A 102 25.53 11.65 -30.64
CA LEU A 102 26.55 12.67 -30.67
C LEU A 102 27.02 12.78 -32.13
N ASP A 103 26.37 13.61 -32.94
CA ASP A 103 26.87 13.96 -34.26
C ASP A 103 28.10 14.87 -34.04
N LEU A 104 29.29 14.28 -34.11
CA LEU A 104 30.56 15.00 -34.18
C LEU A 104 30.59 15.79 -35.51
N PRO A 105 30.86 17.11 -35.49
CA PRO A 105 31.12 17.83 -36.72
C PRO A 105 32.48 17.40 -37.27
N THR A 106 32.47 16.51 -38.27
CA THR A 106 33.56 16.42 -39.25
C THR A 106 33.57 17.70 -40.08
N SER A 107 34.38 18.68 -39.66
CA SER A 107 34.90 19.71 -40.56
C SER A 107 36.34 19.32 -40.85
N ARG A 108 36.58 18.51 -41.90
CA ARG A 108 37.00 18.91 -43.26
C ARG A 108 38.30 19.73 -43.28
N LEU A 109 39.27 19.11 -43.98
CA LEU A 109 40.49 19.60 -44.64
C LEU A 109 40.88 21.07 -44.43
#